data_AF-A0A7K2QN60-F1
#
_entry.id   AF-A0A7K2QN60-F1
#
_cell.length_a   1.000
_cell.length_b   1.000
_cell.length_c   1.000
_cell.angle_alpha   90.00
_cell.angle_beta   90.00
_cell.angle_gamma   90.00
#
_symmetry.space_group_name_H-M   'P 1'
#
loop_
_entity.id
_entity.type
_entity.pdbx_description
1 polymer ?
#
loop_
_entity_poly.entity_id
_entity_poly.type
_entity_poly.pdbx_seq_one_letter_code
_entity_poly.pdbx_strand_id
1 'polypeptide(L)'
;MITEVAAAAAGLLLGAAALRLLPGRGPLRDPAGHPLTPVETALLRGGTRAAVRTALVELYLAGAVEPAWQHTVRRSTTPPTGCSDLARAVYRVLHGRLHPRLLEREDRVREATRAAERQLARDGLLLTRRRRLAARAALLPVFAAGPVMAWA
;
A
#
# COMPACT_ATOMS: atom_id res chain seq x y z
N MET A 1 29.08 21.81 23.61
CA MET A 1 27.88 22.46 23.02
C MET A 1 27.98 22.61 21.51
N ILE A 2 28.99 23.30 20.96
CA ILE A 2 29.12 23.52 19.50
C ILE A 2 29.28 22.20 18.71
N THR A 3 30.00 21.23 19.27
CA THR A 3 30.23 19.91 18.65
C THR A 3 28.97 19.05 18.56
N GLU A 4 28.08 19.12 19.55
CA GLU A 4 26.81 18.38 19.57
C GLU A 4 25.81 18.94 18.55
N VAL A 5 25.73 20.27 18.44
CA VAL A 5 24.89 20.95 17.46
C VAL A 5 25.38 20.66 16.04
N ALA A 6 26.70 20.62 15.83
CA ALA A 6 27.29 20.26 14.54
C ALA A 6 26.99 18.80 14.13
N ALA A 7 27.05 17.86 15.09
CA ALA A 7 26.73 16.45 14.85
C ALA A 7 25.25 16.24 14.52
N ALA A 8 24.35 16.93 15.23
CA ALA A 8 22.92 16.89 14.97
C ALA A 8 22.57 17.49 13.59
N ALA A 9 23.16 18.62 13.23
CA ALA A 9 22.99 19.25 11.92
C ALA A 9 23.53 18.36 10.78
N ALA A 10 24.69 17.73 10.98
CA ALA A 10 25.26 16.79 10.02
C ALA A 10 24.37 15.55 9.83
N GLY A 11 23.79 15.01 10.91
CA GLY A 11 22.83 13.90 10.84
C GLY A 11 21.55 14.27 10.08
N LEU A 12 21.02 15.48 10.29
CA LEU A 12 19.86 16.00 9.56
C LEU A 12 20.16 16.19 8.07
N LEU A 13 21.33 16.75 7.75
CA LEU A 13 21.78 16.94 6.38
C LEU A 13 22.07 15.61 5.68
N LEU A 14 22.68 14.64 6.34
CA LEU A 14 22.91 13.29 5.80
C LEU A 14 21.60 12.52 5.61
N GLY A 15 20.65 12.64 6.56
CA GLY A 15 19.32 12.07 6.43
C GLY A 15 18.55 12.68 5.26
N ALA A 16 18.57 14.01 5.14
CA ALA A 16 17.95 14.74 4.04
C ALA A 16 18.63 14.46 2.69
N ALA A 17 19.96 14.35 2.66
CA ALA A 17 20.74 14.00 1.48
C ALA A 17 20.50 12.56 1.05
N ALA A 18 20.45 11.60 1.98
CA ALA A 18 20.05 10.22 1.70
C ALA A 18 18.62 10.15 1.15
N LEU A 19 17.68 10.91 1.72
CA LEU A 19 16.31 11.07 1.19
C LEU A 19 16.27 11.75 -0.19
N ARG A 20 17.24 12.61 -0.53
CA ARG A 20 17.37 13.27 -1.84
C ARG A 20 18.03 12.38 -2.89
N LEU A 21 19.03 11.60 -2.50
CA LEU A 21 19.83 10.75 -3.38
C LEU A 21 19.21 9.37 -3.61
N LEU A 22 18.22 8.96 -2.81
CA LEU A 22 17.49 7.72 -3.07
C LEU A 22 16.65 7.86 -4.36
N PRO A 23 16.85 6.97 -5.37
CA PRO A 23 16.17 7.04 -6.65
C PRO A 23 14.65 7.00 -6.46
N GLY A 24 13.95 7.94 -7.10
CA GLY A 24 12.49 8.08 -7.01
C GLY A 24 11.98 9.50 -6.76
N ARG A 25 12.86 10.52 -6.76
CA ARG A 25 12.47 11.93 -6.95
C ARG A 25 12.26 12.24 -8.44
N GLY A 26 11.52 11.37 -9.13
CA GLY A 26 10.79 11.89 -10.27
C GLY A 26 9.78 12.90 -9.74
N PRO A 27 9.41 13.95 -10.50
CA PRO A 27 8.16 14.64 -10.22
C PRO A 27 7.09 13.56 -9.98
N LEU A 28 6.22 13.74 -8.97
CA LEU A 28 5.00 12.94 -8.88
C LEU A 28 4.39 13.00 -10.27
N ARG A 29 4.52 11.90 -11.02
CA ARG A 29 4.08 11.84 -12.41
C ARG A 29 2.59 12.04 -12.29
N ASP A 30 2.13 13.21 -12.72
CA ASP A 30 0.80 13.77 -12.44
C ASP A 30 -0.14 12.73 -11.81
N PRO A 31 -0.31 12.74 -10.47
CA PRO A 31 -0.97 11.65 -9.75
C PRO A 31 -2.44 11.47 -10.16
N ALA A 32 -2.96 12.35 -11.02
CA ALA A 32 -4.34 12.40 -11.48
C ALA A 32 -4.47 12.53 -13.00
N GLY A 33 -3.51 12.03 -13.79
CA GLY A 33 -3.80 11.78 -15.21
C GLY A 33 -5.05 10.90 -15.37
N HIS A 34 -5.31 10.01 -14.40
CA HIS A 34 -6.54 9.25 -14.21
C HIS A 34 -6.91 9.19 -12.71
N PRO A 35 -8.21 9.20 -12.36
CA PRO A 35 -8.64 9.09 -10.96
C PRO A 35 -8.26 7.72 -10.36
N LEU A 36 -7.83 7.73 -9.09
CA LEU A 36 -7.51 6.50 -8.36
C LEU A 36 -8.70 5.55 -8.33
N THR A 37 -8.44 4.27 -8.56
CA THR A 37 -9.47 3.25 -8.42
C THR A 37 -9.85 3.07 -6.95
N PRO A 38 -11.07 2.59 -6.65
CA PRO A 38 -11.48 2.27 -5.28
C PRO A 38 -10.54 1.27 -4.60
N VAL A 39 -10.04 0.28 -5.35
CA VAL A 39 -9.10 -0.73 -4.85
C VAL A 39 -7.75 -0.12 -4.49
N GLU A 40 -7.19 0.76 -5.32
CA GLU A 40 -5.94 1.47 -5.01
C GLU A 40 -6.10 2.36 -3.77
N THR A 41 -7.21 3.08 -3.69
CA THR A 41 -7.54 3.91 -2.51
C THR A 41 -7.61 3.07 -1.24
N ALA A 42 -8.25 1.90 -1.31
CA ALA A 42 -8.34 0.96 -0.20
C ALA A 42 -6.98 0.37 0.17
N LEU A 43 -6.13 0.07 -0.82
CA LEU A 43 -4.76 -0.42 -0.61
C LEU A 43 -3.91 0.63 0.13
N LEU A 44 -4.03 1.91 -0.24
CA LEU A 44 -3.32 3.00 0.42
C LEU A 44 -3.77 3.21 1.88
N ARG A 45 -5.09 3.10 2.15
CA ARG A 45 -5.62 3.35 3.50
C ARG A 45 -5.54 2.15 4.45
N GLY A 46 -5.74 0.95 3.96
CA GLY A 46 -5.93 -0.25 4.79
C GLY A 46 -5.15 -1.48 4.33
N GLY A 47 -4.25 -1.32 3.36
CA GLY A 47 -3.39 -2.40 2.86
C GLY A 47 -4.15 -3.50 2.12
N THR A 48 -3.51 -4.67 2.01
CA THR A 48 -4.03 -5.83 1.26
C THR A 48 -5.45 -6.21 1.64
N ARG A 49 -5.75 -6.25 2.94
CA ARG A 49 -7.08 -6.67 3.43
C ARG A 49 -8.19 -5.73 2.97
N ALA A 50 -7.96 -4.42 3.02
CA ALA A 50 -8.92 -3.45 2.52
C ALA A 50 -9.07 -3.55 1.00
N ALA A 51 -7.96 -3.68 0.27
CA ALA A 51 -7.96 -3.84 -1.18
C ALA A 51 -8.75 -5.08 -1.64
N VAL A 52 -8.55 -6.23 -1.00
CA VAL A 52 -9.28 -7.48 -1.31
C VAL A 52 -10.77 -7.34 -1.01
N ARG A 53 -11.15 -6.68 0.08
CA ARG A 53 -12.56 -6.40 0.38
C ARG A 53 -13.21 -5.50 -0.66
N THR A 54 -12.54 -4.43 -1.07
CA THR A 54 -13.05 -3.55 -2.13
C THR A 54 -13.15 -4.28 -3.45
N ALA A 55 -12.18 -5.13 -3.79
CA ALA A 55 -12.24 -5.98 -4.98
C ALA A 55 -13.42 -6.96 -4.94
N LEU A 56 -13.75 -7.53 -3.78
CA LEU A 56 -14.97 -8.34 -3.61
C LEU A 56 -16.25 -7.53 -3.80
N VAL A 57 -16.27 -6.27 -3.35
CA VAL A 57 -17.40 -5.36 -3.59
C VAL A 57 -17.54 -5.05 -5.08
N GLU A 58 -16.45 -4.78 -5.80
CA GLU A 58 -16.48 -4.60 -7.27
C GLU A 58 -17.07 -5.83 -7.97
N LEU A 59 -16.66 -7.04 -7.57
CA LEU A 59 -17.20 -8.28 -8.13
C LEU A 59 -18.68 -8.50 -7.82
N TYR A 60 -19.10 -8.13 -6.61
CA TYR A 60 -20.49 -8.21 -6.20
C TYR A 60 -21.36 -7.24 -7.01
N LEU A 61 -20.92 -5.99 -7.16
CA LEU A 61 -21.61 -4.98 -7.97
C LEU A 61 -21.66 -5.35 -9.46
N ALA A 62 -20.63 -6.03 -9.97
CA ALA A 62 -20.60 -6.56 -11.32
C ALA A 62 -21.44 -7.85 -11.50
N GLY A 63 -22.08 -8.36 -10.45
CA GLY A 63 -22.84 -9.61 -10.47
C GLY A 63 -21.99 -10.86 -10.73
N ALA A 64 -20.66 -10.75 -10.61
CA ALA A 64 -19.73 -11.84 -10.83
C ALA A 64 -19.59 -12.76 -9.60
N VAL A 65 -20.05 -12.29 -8.44
CA VAL A 65 -19.87 -12.96 -7.17
C VAL A 65 -21.12 -12.78 -6.29
N GLU A 66 -21.46 -13.82 -5.55
CA GLU A 66 -22.62 -13.85 -4.66
C GLU A 66 -22.21 -14.25 -3.23
N PRO A 67 -22.91 -13.73 -2.21
CA PRO A 67 -22.79 -14.25 -0.85
C PRO A 67 -23.31 -15.69 -0.81
N ALA A 68 -22.57 -16.56 -0.11
CA ALA A 68 -22.94 -17.94 0.13
C ALA A 68 -23.10 -18.20 1.64
N TRP A 69 -23.58 -19.40 1.97
CA TRP A 69 -23.80 -19.83 3.36
C TRP A 69 -22.50 -19.73 4.20
N GLN A 70 -22.60 -19.47 5.52
CA GLN A 70 -21.47 -19.38 6.46
C GLN A 70 -20.42 -18.29 6.14
N HIS A 71 -20.85 -17.09 5.72
CA HIS A 71 -19.94 -15.97 5.43
C HIS A 71 -18.92 -16.26 4.32
N THR A 72 -19.25 -17.23 3.46
CA THR A 72 -18.44 -17.55 2.29
C THR A 72 -18.93 -16.77 1.08
N VAL A 73 -18.07 -16.72 0.08
CA VAL A 73 -18.32 -16.05 -1.17
C VAL A 73 -18.20 -17.08 -2.27
N ARG A 74 -19.14 -17.06 -3.22
CA ARG A 74 -19.11 -17.95 -4.38
C ARG A 74 -19.07 -17.17 -5.67
N ARG A 75 -18.49 -17.79 -6.68
CA ARG A 75 -18.48 -17.29 -8.05
C ARG A 75 -19.87 -17.43 -8.68
N SER A 76 -20.34 -16.38 -9.35
CA SER A 76 -21.52 -16.44 -10.22
C SER A 76 -21.09 -16.80 -11.65
N THR A 77 -22.03 -17.18 -12.51
CA THR A 77 -21.76 -17.53 -13.91
C THR A 77 -21.38 -16.31 -14.75
N THR A 78 -21.74 -15.10 -14.29
CA THR A 78 -21.41 -13.84 -14.94
C THR A 78 -19.90 -13.54 -14.86
N PRO A 79 -19.23 -13.23 -15.98
CA PRO A 79 -17.83 -12.82 -15.97
C PRO A 79 -17.66 -11.38 -15.44
N PRO A 80 -16.58 -11.07 -14.71
CA PRO A 80 -16.32 -9.73 -14.19
C PRO A 80 -15.89 -8.79 -15.30
N THR A 81 -16.81 -7.93 -15.74
CA THR A 81 -16.57 -6.86 -16.72
C THR A 81 -16.36 -5.53 -16.00
N GLY A 82 -15.41 -4.71 -16.47
CA GLY A 82 -15.09 -3.41 -15.85
C GLY A 82 -14.43 -3.47 -14.46
N CYS A 83 -14.15 -4.65 -13.91
CA CYS A 83 -13.50 -4.79 -12.61
C CYS A 83 -11.97 -4.61 -12.69
N SER A 84 -11.36 -4.23 -11.56
CA SER A 84 -9.92 -4.14 -11.39
C SER A 84 -9.20 -5.48 -11.63
N ASP A 85 -7.90 -5.43 -11.90
CA ASP A 85 -7.07 -6.64 -12.05
C ASP A 85 -7.02 -7.48 -10.77
N LEU A 86 -7.08 -6.83 -9.60
CA LEU A 86 -7.18 -7.51 -8.32
C LEU A 86 -8.51 -8.25 -8.20
N ALA A 87 -9.63 -7.61 -8.56
CA ALA A 87 -10.94 -8.27 -8.61
C ALA A 87 -10.93 -9.46 -9.58
N ARG A 88 -10.33 -9.32 -10.76
CA ARG A 88 -10.19 -10.44 -11.71
C ARG A 88 -9.30 -11.57 -11.19
N ALA A 89 -8.26 -11.26 -10.41
CA ALA A 89 -7.45 -12.26 -9.73
C ALA A 89 -8.24 -13.00 -8.65
N VAL A 90 -8.99 -12.28 -7.82
CA VAL A 90 -9.88 -12.85 -6.80
C VAL A 90 -10.93 -13.77 -7.43
N TYR A 91 -11.58 -13.32 -8.52
CA TYR A 91 -12.56 -14.12 -9.26
C TYR A 91 -11.97 -15.41 -9.84
N ARG A 92 -10.72 -15.38 -10.31
CA ARG A 92 -10.03 -16.57 -10.82
C ARG A 92 -9.71 -17.59 -9.72
N VAL A 93 -9.48 -17.14 -8.49
CA VAL A 93 -9.18 -18.01 -7.35
C VAL A 93 -10.46 -18.58 -6.71
N LEU A 94 -11.60 -17.91 -6.89
CA LEU A 94 -12.92 -18.37 -6.44
C LEU A 94 -13.40 -19.59 -7.26
N HIS A 95 -12.90 -20.77 -6.90
CA HIS A 95 -13.44 -22.06 -7.33
C HIS A 95 -14.33 -22.63 -6.23
N GLY A 96 -15.65 -22.43 -6.34
CA GLY A 96 -16.62 -22.87 -5.34
C GLY A 96 -16.90 -21.82 -4.26
N ARG A 97 -16.98 -22.25 -2.99
CA ARG A 97 -17.24 -21.38 -1.83
C ARG A 97 -15.95 -21.15 -1.07
N LEU A 98 -15.52 -19.89 -0.93
CA LEU A 98 -14.33 -19.55 -0.16
C LEU A 98 -14.61 -18.44 0.85
N HIS A 99 -13.97 -18.53 2.02
CA HIS A 99 -14.03 -17.47 3.00
C HIS A 99 -13.10 -16.31 2.61
N PRO A 100 -13.48 -15.03 2.75
CA PRO A 100 -12.65 -13.88 2.37
C PRO A 100 -11.24 -13.86 2.97
N ARG A 101 -11.08 -14.33 4.21
CA ARG A 101 -9.76 -14.44 4.86
C ARG A 101 -8.80 -15.42 4.18
N LEU A 102 -9.33 -16.44 3.48
CA LEU A 102 -8.51 -17.38 2.72
C LEU A 102 -8.06 -16.76 1.41
N LEU A 103 -8.90 -15.95 0.75
CA LEU A 103 -8.53 -15.20 -0.46
C LEU A 103 -7.30 -14.30 -0.22
N GLU A 104 -7.18 -13.71 0.98
CA GLU A 104 -6.02 -12.88 1.34
C GLU A 104 -4.69 -13.67 1.36
N ARG A 105 -4.75 -15.00 1.59
CA ARG A 105 -3.56 -15.87 1.69
C ARG A 105 -3.15 -16.49 0.36
N GLU A 106 -4.03 -16.45 -0.62
CA GLU A 106 -3.80 -17.07 -1.93
C GLU A 106 -2.72 -16.34 -2.72
N ASP A 107 -1.76 -17.09 -3.24
CA ASP A 107 -0.55 -16.51 -3.85
C ASP A 107 -0.88 -15.65 -5.07
N ARG A 108 -1.90 -16.04 -5.85
CA ARG A 108 -2.40 -15.24 -6.99
C ARG A 108 -2.96 -13.88 -6.57
N VAL A 109 -3.66 -13.82 -5.44
CA VAL A 109 -4.21 -12.57 -4.89
C VAL A 109 -3.08 -11.70 -4.32
N ARG A 110 -2.09 -12.33 -3.66
CA ARG A 110 -0.89 -11.65 -3.17
C ARG A 110 -0.05 -11.08 -4.31
N GLU A 111 0.12 -11.81 -5.40
CA GLU A 111 0.82 -11.36 -6.61
C GLU A 111 0.12 -10.15 -7.24
N ALA A 112 -1.20 -10.22 -7.42
CA ALA A 112 -1.99 -9.12 -7.95
C ALA A 112 -1.93 -7.88 -7.05
N THR A 113 -1.99 -8.07 -5.73
CA THR A 113 -1.84 -6.97 -4.77
C THR A 113 -0.44 -6.34 -4.86
N ARG A 114 0.61 -7.16 -4.90
CA ARG A 114 2.00 -6.67 -5.07
C ARG A 114 2.18 -5.95 -6.40
N ALA A 115 1.47 -6.35 -7.46
CA ALA A 115 1.49 -5.65 -8.73
C ALA A 115 0.89 -4.24 -8.60
N ALA A 116 -0.26 -4.11 -7.94
CA ALA A 116 -0.87 -2.82 -7.62
C ALA A 116 0.04 -1.96 -6.72
N GLU A 117 0.67 -2.54 -5.69
CA GLU A 117 1.64 -1.83 -4.85
C GLU A 117 2.86 -1.32 -5.63
N ARG A 118 3.38 -2.13 -6.56
CA ARG A 118 4.49 -1.72 -7.43
C ARG A 118 4.08 -0.58 -8.34
N GLN A 119 2.85 -0.60 -8.87
CA GLN A 119 2.33 0.47 -9.71
C GLN A 119 2.21 1.78 -8.90
N LEU A 120 1.55 1.74 -7.75
CA LEU A 120 1.46 2.88 -6.82
C LEU A 120 2.82 3.38 -6.35
N ALA A 121 3.83 2.50 -6.21
CA ALA A 121 5.19 2.91 -5.88
C ALA A 121 5.91 3.60 -7.05
N ARG A 122 5.67 3.18 -8.29
CA ARG A 122 6.16 3.86 -9.51
C ARG A 122 5.50 5.24 -9.67
N ASP A 123 4.22 5.33 -9.33
CA ASP A 123 3.44 6.57 -9.37
C ASP A 123 3.78 7.50 -8.18
N GLY A 124 4.63 7.05 -7.26
CA GLY A 124 5.11 7.83 -6.12
C GLY A 124 4.13 7.93 -4.95
N LEU A 125 3.00 7.24 -5.02
CA LEU A 125 1.93 7.24 -4.00
C LEU A 125 2.22 6.30 -2.82
N LEU A 126 3.09 5.31 -3.01
CA LEU A 126 3.60 4.46 -1.93
C LEU A 126 5.08 4.74 -1.64
N LEU A 127 5.37 5.04 -0.37
CA LEU A 127 6.75 5.01 0.13
C LEU A 127 7.22 3.55 0.15
N THR A 128 8.18 3.24 -0.72
CA THR A 128 8.86 1.93 -0.71
C THR A 128 9.40 1.61 0.69
N ARG A 129 9.52 0.31 1.04
CA ARG A 129 10.01 -0.12 2.35
C ARG A 129 11.35 0.53 2.72
N ARG A 130 12.23 0.71 1.73
CA ARG A 130 13.51 1.43 1.86
C ARG A 130 13.33 2.91 2.18
N ARG A 131 12.38 3.61 1.52
CA ARG A 131 12.03 5.00 1.85
C ARG A 131 11.41 5.14 3.24
N ARG A 132 10.57 4.20 3.67
CA ARG A 132 9.99 4.21 5.02
C ARG A 132 11.07 4.02 6.09
N LEU A 133 12.03 3.11 5.85
CA LEU A 133 13.17 2.92 6.74
C LEU A 133 14.09 4.16 6.75
N ALA A 134 14.39 4.73 5.59
CA ALA A 134 15.18 5.95 5.48
C ALA A 134 14.48 7.15 6.17
N ALA A 135 13.17 7.30 6.00
CA ALA A 135 12.38 8.32 6.69
C ALA A 135 12.36 8.10 8.20
N ARG A 136 12.22 6.86 8.67
CA ARG A 136 12.32 6.52 10.10
C ARG A 136 13.72 6.78 10.65
N ALA A 137 14.77 6.46 9.90
CA ALA A 137 16.15 6.74 10.28
C ALA A 137 16.45 8.26 10.31
N ALA A 138 15.86 9.04 9.41
CA ALA A 138 15.96 10.48 9.42
C ALA A 138 15.18 11.13 10.58
N LEU A 139 14.11 10.48 11.06
CA LEU A 139 13.33 10.93 12.21
C LEU A 139 13.95 10.52 13.57
N LEU A 140 14.76 9.46 13.59
CA LEU A 140 15.47 8.99 14.80
C LEU A 140 16.25 10.09 15.54
N PRO A 141 17.07 10.94 14.90
CA PRO A 141 17.78 12.03 15.60
C PRO A 141 16.84 13.12 16.12
N VAL A 142 15.70 13.37 15.46
CA VAL A 142 14.69 14.35 15.92
C VAL A 142 14.04 13.88 17.24
N PHE A 143 13.77 12.59 17.36
CA PHE A 143 13.24 12.01 18.61
C PHE A 143 14.33 11.82 19.68
N ALA A 144 15.57 11.53 19.29
CA ALA A 144 16.70 11.39 20.21
C ALA A 144 17.13 12.72 20.85
N ALA A 145 16.86 13.87 20.22
CA ALA A 145 17.10 15.20 20.80
C ALA A 145 16.01 15.64 21.82
N GLY A 146 14.94 14.86 21.98
CA GLY A 146 13.79 15.21 22.83
C GLY A 146 13.98 15.17 24.35
N PRO A 147 14.74 14.24 24.96
CA PRO A 147 14.69 14.10 26.42
C PRO A 147 15.72 14.93 27.19
N VAL A 148 16.59 15.72 26.55
CA VAL A 148 17.67 16.42 27.27
C VAL A 148 17.26 17.83 27.77
N MET A 149 16.11 18.37 27.36
CA MET A 149 15.65 19.71 27.76
C MET A 149 14.53 19.72 28.81
N ALA A 150 14.36 18.65 29.61
CA ALA A 150 13.32 18.59 30.65
C ALA A 150 13.86 18.69 32.10
N TRP A 151 15.18 18.76 32.30
CA TRP A 151 15.80 18.90 33.62
C TRP A 151 17.00 19.85 33.54
N ALA A 152 16.73 21.16 33.53
CA ALA A 152 17.69 22.21 33.84
C ALA A 152 16.96 23.32 34.60
#